data_AF-A0A1G2ND14-F1
#
_entry.id   AF-A0A1G2ND14-F1
#
_cell.length_a   1.000
_cell.length_b   1.000
_cell.length_c   1.000
_cell.angle_alpha   90.00
_cell.angle_beta   90.00
_cell.angle_gamma   90.00
#
_symmetry.space_group_name_H-M   'P 1'
#
loop_
_entity.id
_entity.type
_entity.pdbx_description
1 polymer ?
#
loop_
_entity_poly.entity_id
_entity_poly.type
_entity_poly.pdbx_seq_one_letter_code
_entity_poly.pdbx_strand_id
1 'polypeptide(L)'
;MAPKESEKLPATVWRQAIGEICAFINGARTQKSLEEFGVSWWKSWLTKEKCEKRGLEEGDLGPGSYGAAFHDFPTAEGVPYNQIQNIIEQIREFPHLKTHFITPWIPQYIIRGKGKQQKVVVCPCHGWIHIRIFDNKLTLHMFQRSADVPVGVPSNMVQYAALTMMIAHATGTVPYEYVHSFSDAHIFVDQIPAVETMLAREPKPLATMKLKNTHDSIFDFRHSDFELSDYNPHPGIKAIPVAI
;
A
#
# COMPACT_ATOMS: atom_id res chain seq x y z
N MET A 1 -29.16 26.97 -13.36
CA MET A 1 -29.32 25.73 -12.59
C MET A 1 -27.93 25.17 -12.33
N ALA A 2 -27.47 25.21 -11.09
CA ALA A 2 -26.23 24.56 -10.69
C ALA A 2 -26.34 23.06 -10.97
N PRO A 3 -25.28 22.40 -11.47
CA PRO A 3 -25.28 20.95 -11.63
C PRO A 3 -25.61 20.30 -10.28
N LYS A 4 -26.59 19.39 -10.30
CA LYS A 4 -26.98 18.58 -9.15
C LYS A 4 -25.76 17.82 -8.64
N GLU A 5 -25.59 17.75 -7.32
CA GLU A 5 -24.59 16.95 -6.59
C GLU A 5 -24.70 15.44 -6.89
N SER A 6 -24.42 15.05 -8.12
CA SER A 6 -24.24 13.65 -8.55
C SER A 6 -22.80 13.38 -9.00
N GLU A 7 -21.88 14.31 -8.74
CA GLU A 7 -20.55 14.37 -9.35
C GLU A 7 -19.41 14.45 -8.32
N LYS A 8 -19.29 13.43 -7.48
CA LYS A 8 -17.97 12.93 -7.08
C LYS A 8 -18.03 11.43 -7.17
N LEU A 9 -17.58 10.87 -8.30
CA LEU A 9 -17.11 9.48 -8.27
C LEU A 9 -16.18 9.38 -7.07
N PRO A 10 -16.39 8.44 -6.12
CA PRO A 10 -15.38 8.19 -5.10
C PRO A 10 -14.07 7.99 -5.85
N ALA A 11 -12.98 8.57 -5.36
CA ALA A 11 -11.67 8.42 -5.98
C ALA A 11 -11.52 6.96 -6.40
N THR A 12 -11.31 6.73 -7.70
CA THR A 12 -11.31 5.40 -8.30
C THR A 12 -10.40 4.50 -7.46
N VAL A 13 -10.72 3.21 -7.30
CA VAL A 13 -9.98 2.31 -6.39
C VAL A 13 -8.47 2.42 -6.55
N TRP A 14 -7.99 2.57 -7.80
CA TRP A 14 -6.57 2.78 -8.09
C TRP A 14 -6.00 4.08 -7.50
N ARG A 15 -6.75 5.19 -7.48
CA ARG A 15 -6.31 6.46 -6.86
C ARG A 15 -6.16 6.33 -5.36
N GLN A 16 -7.13 5.69 -4.69
CA GLN A 16 -7.02 5.42 -3.27
C GLN A 16 -5.87 4.45 -2.97
N ALA A 17 -5.63 3.46 -3.84
CA ALA A 17 -4.50 2.55 -3.68
C ALA A 17 -3.16 3.29 -3.76
N ILE A 18 -2.98 4.18 -4.75
CA ILE A 18 -1.78 5.03 -4.84
C ILE A 18 -1.69 5.98 -3.65
N GLY A 19 -2.81 6.63 -3.28
CA GLY A 19 -2.86 7.49 -2.10
C GLY A 19 -2.42 6.78 -0.83
N GLU A 20 -2.82 5.51 -0.66
CA GLU A 20 -2.44 4.69 0.49
C GLU A 20 -0.95 4.42 0.57
N ILE A 21 -0.30 4.04 -0.55
CA ILE A 21 1.15 3.83 -0.51
C ILE A 21 1.91 5.14 -0.30
N CYS A 22 1.43 6.26 -0.87
CA CYS A 22 1.98 7.59 -0.59
C CYS A 22 1.84 7.97 0.90
N ALA A 23 0.69 7.66 1.51
CA ALA A 23 0.44 7.90 2.92
C ALA A 23 1.39 7.06 3.81
N PHE A 24 1.54 5.77 3.49
CA PHE A 24 2.43 4.87 4.24
C PHE A 24 3.89 5.32 4.19
N ILE A 25 4.43 5.67 3.02
CA ILE A 25 5.82 6.15 2.96
C ILE A 25 6.02 7.49 3.70
N ASN A 26 4.96 8.26 3.91
CA ASN A 26 4.96 9.50 4.71
C ASN A 26 4.65 9.27 6.21
N GLY A 27 4.60 8.02 6.69
CA GLY A 27 4.36 7.73 8.11
C GLY A 27 2.90 7.85 8.57
N ALA A 28 1.94 8.04 7.65
CA ALA A 28 0.53 8.15 8.00
C ALA A 28 0.05 6.87 8.73
N ARG A 29 -0.54 7.07 9.91
CA ARG A 29 -1.03 5.98 10.77
C ARG A 29 -2.44 6.21 11.32
N THR A 30 -2.98 7.41 11.20
CA THR A 30 -4.32 7.73 11.67
C THR A 30 -5.29 7.87 10.51
N GLN A 31 -6.58 7.63 10.76
CA GLN A 31 -7.65 7.84 9.79
C GLN A 31 -7.56 9.24 9.17
N LYS A 32 -7.33 10.27 10.00
CA LYS A 32 -7.17 11.65 9.52
C LYS A 32 -5.96 11.79 8.59
N SER A 33 -4.80 11.27 8.97
CA SER A 33 -3.60 11.35 8.13
C SER A 33 -3.74 10.57 6.80
N LEU A 34 -4.51 9.47 6.79
CA LEU A 34 -4.78 8.70 5.55
C LEU A 34 -5.73 9.47 4.62
N GLU A 35 -6.70 10.20 5.19
CA GLU A 35 -7.63 11.03 4.42
C GLU A 35 -6.94 12.20 3.72
N GLU A 36 -5.84 12.73 4.27
CA GLU A 36 -5.02 13.77 3.63
C GLU A 36 -4.41 13.29 2.30
N PHE A 37 -4.29 11.96 2.10
CA PHE A 37 -3.86 11.33 0.86
C PHE A 37 -5.03 10.75 0.03
N GLY A 38 -6.27 11.08 0.40
CA GLY A 38 -7.48 10.65 -0.30
C GLY A 38 -7.95 9.23 0.03
N VAL A 39 -7.45 8.63 1.12
CA VAL A 39 -7.76 7.25 1.51
C VAL A 39 -8.82 7.20 2.59
N SER A 40 -9.95 6.54 2.30
CA SER A 40 -11.12 6.56 3.18
C SER A 40 -11.58 5.20 3.68
N TRP A 41 -11.07 4.10 3.11
CA TRP A 41 -11.59 2.76 3.42
C TRP A 41 -11.19 2.23 4.81
N TRP A 42 -10.14 2.77 5.45
CA TRP A 42 -9.68 2.29 6.78
C TRP A 42 -10.68 2.50 7.92
N LYS A 43 -11.70 3.34 7.73
CA LYS A 43 -12.73 3.67 8.74
C LYS A 43 -13.35 2.45 9.40
N SER A 44 -13.64 1.40 8.63
CA SER A 44 -14.28 0.17 9.14
C SER A 44 -13.38 -0.63 10.10
N TRP A 45 -12.07 -0.43 10.05
CA TRP A 45 -11.11 -1.06 10.95
C TRP A 45 -10.77 -0.19 12.16
N LEU A 46 -10.90 1.14 12.04
CA LEU A 46 -10.44 2.11 13.03
C LEU A 46 -11.54 2.60 13.99
N THR A 47 -12.54 1.75 14.26
CA THR A 47 -13.59 2.08 15.24
C THR A 47 -13.02 2.14 16.66
N LYS A 48 -13.64 2.93 17.53
CA LYS A 48 -13.29 3.03 18.95
C LYS A 48 -13.06 1.66 19.61
N GLU A 49 -14.01 0.72 19.43
CA GLU A 49 -13.92 -0.62 20.01
C GLU A 49 -12.67 -1.40 19.56
N LYS A 50 -12.30 -1.30 18.27
CA LYS A 50 -11.15 -2.02 17.71
C LYS A 50 -9.83 -1.41 18.17
N CYS A 51 -9.76 -0.08 18.23
CA CYS A 51 -8.60 0.66 18.72
C CYS A 51 -8.37 0.41 20.22
N GLU A 52 -9.42 0.48 21.05
CA GLU A 52 -9.31 0.25 22.49
C GLU A 52 -8.85 -1.18 22.82
N LYS A 53 -9.29 -2.19 22.05
CA LYS A 53 -8.78 -3.58 22.14
C LYS A 53 -7.28 -3.72 21.87
N ARG A 54 -6.63 -2.68 21.34
CA ARG A 54 -5.19 -2.60 21.07
C ARG A 54 -4.48 -1.55 21.92
N GLY A 55 -5.19 -0.89 22.83
CA GLY A 55 -4.65 0.20 23.64
C GLY A 55 -4.31 1.43 22.79
N LEU A 56 -5.08 1.67 21.74
CA LEU A 56 -4.92 2.77 20.79
C LEU A 56 -6.11 3.73 20.90
N GLU A 57 -5.88 4.98 20.54
CA GLU A 57 -6.94 5.97 20.39
C GLU A 57 -7.81 5.66 19.16
N GLU A 58 -9.08 6.08 19.20
CA GLU A 58 -9.98 5.94 18.06
C GLU A 58 -9.39 6.59 16.81
N GLY A 59 -9.43 5.89 15.68
CA GLY A 59 -8.81 6.38 14.46
C GLY A 59 -7.31 6.11 14.32
N ASP A 60 -6.63 5.48 15.29
CA ASP A 60 -5.19 5.15 15.18
C ASP A 60 -4.97 3.67 14.77
N LEU A 61 -4.22 3.43 13.69
CA LEU A 61 -3.79 2.09 13.26
C LEU A 61 -2.78 1.48 14.22
N GLY A 62 -2.02 2.30 14.94
CA GLY A 62 -1.01 1.92 15.90
C GLY A 62 0.43 1.90 15.36
N PRO A 63 1.42 1.82 16.25
CA PRO A 63 2.84 1.86 15.89
C PRO A 63 3.36 0.61 15.16
N GLY A 64 2.58 -0.49 15.13
CA GLY A 64 2.89 -1.66 14.29
C GLY A 64 2.31 -1.60 12.87
N SER A 65 1.81 -0.44 12.44
CA SER A 65 1.18 -0.24 11.12
C SER A 65 2.21 0.02 10.01
N TYR A 66 1.74 0.04 8.75
CA TYR A 66 2.59 0.27 7.58
C TYR A 66 3.33 1.59 7.61
N GLY A 67 2.65 2.70 7.93
CA GLY A 67 3.27 4.02 7.97
C GLY A 67 4.39 4.09 9.01
N ALA A 68 4.09 3.62 10.23
CA ALA A 68 5.08 3.54 11.28
C ALA A 68 6.25 2.62 10.90
N ALA A 69 6.01 1.49 10.25
CA ALA A 69 7.10 0.63 9.79
C ALA A 69 7.96 1.30 8.71
N PHE A 70 7.37 1.92 7.69
CA PHE A 70 8.14 2.48 6.57
C PHE A 70 8.88 3.77 6.93
N HIS A 71 8.28 4.64 7.74
CA HIS A 71 8.81 5.98 8.03
C HIS A 71 9.34 6.13 9.47
N ASP A 72 8.64 5.58 10.46
CA ASP A 72 8.94 5.78 11.89
C ASP A 72 9.37 4.48 12.58
N PHE A 73 10.23 3.69 11.94
CA PHE A 73 10.59 2.36 12.43
C PHE A 73 11.26 2.49 13.82
N PRO A 74 10.80 1.77 14.85
CA PRO A 74 11.29 1.98 16.21
C PRO A 74 12.72 1.46 16.36
N THR A 75 13.53 2.23 17.09
CA THR A 75 14.93 1.89 17.42
C THR A 75 15.12 1.82 18.93
N ALA A 76 16.23 1.20 19.37
CA ALA A 76 16.56 1.14 20.80
C ALA A 76 16.98 2.52 21.35
N GLU A 77 17.51 3.37 20.48
CA GLU A 77 17.97 4.73 20.74
C GLU A 77 16.80 5.72 20.85
N GLY A 78 15.58 5.31 20.47
CA GLY A 78 14.37 6.13 20.53
C GLY A 78 14.19 7.09 19.36
N VAL A 79 15.19 7.28 18.51
CA VAL A 79 15.08 8.06 17.25
C VAL A 79 14.52 7.15 16.16
N PRO A 80 13.34 7.44 15.58
CA PRO A 80 12.75 6.59 14.55
C PRO A 80 13.64 6.48 13.29
N TYR A 81 13.65 5.31 12.67
CA TYR A 81 14.38 5.02 11.45
C TYR A 81 13.46 5.02 10.22
N ASN A 82 13.69 5.95 9.30
CA ASN A 82 12.94 6.03 8.04
C ASN A 82 13.55 5.09 6.99
N GLN A 83 12.96 3.89 6.84
CA GLN A 83 13.44 2.88 5.90
C GLN A 83 13.41 3.36 4.45
N ILE A 84 12.39 4.14 4.07
CA ILE A 84 12.25 4.64 2.69
C ILE A 84 13.39 5.60 2.34
N GLN A 85 13.60 6.62 3.19
CA GLN A 85 14.66 7.61 2.98
C GLN A 85 16.04 6.94 2.87
N ASN A 86 16.36 6.07 3.83
CA ASN A 86 17.65 5.38 3.88
C ASN A 86 17.88 4.46 2.67
N ILE A 87 16.83 3.81 2.14
CA ILE A 87 16.96 3.01 0.92
C ILE A 87 17.19 3.89 -0.31
N ILE A 88 16.50 5.02 -0.43
CA ILE A 88 16.73 5.95 -1.55
C ILE A 88 18.18 6.45 -1.53
N GLU A 89 18.71 6.81 -0.37
CA GLU A 89 20.11 7.19 -0.19
C GLU A 89 21.07 6.05 -0.58
N GLN A 90 20.84 4.83 -0.05
CA GLN A 90 21.69 3.67 -0.36
C GLN A 90 21.64 3.31 -1.85
N ILE A 91 20.49 3.41 -2.52
CA ILE A 91 20.36 3.15 -3.95
C ILE A 91 21.16 4.17 -4.76
N ARG A 92 21.08 5.46 -4.40
CA ARG A 92 21.80 6.52 -5.11
C ARG A 92 23.32 6.34 -5.01
N GLU A 93 23.81 5.91 -3.85
CA GLU A 93 25.25 5.71 -3.62
C GLU A 93 25.75 4.35 -4.11
N PHE A 94 24.98 3.29 -3.87
CA PHE A 94 25.39 1.91 -4.12
C PHE A 94 24.26 1.07 -4.76
N PRO A 95 23.88 1.35 -6.03
CA PRO A 95 22.71 0.72 -6.67
C PRO A 95 22.85 -0.80 -6.90
N HIS A 96 24.07 -1.32 -6.85
CA HIS A 96 24.37 -2.73 -7.11
C HIS A 96 24.18 -3.63 -5.88
N LEU A 97 23.92 -3.04 -4.70
CA LEU A 97 23.75 -3.81 -3.47
C LEU A 97 22.51 -4.69 -3.53
N LYS A 98 22.58 -5.82 -2.81
CA LYS A 98 21.47 -6.77 -2.67
C LYS A 98 20.74 -6.60 -1.34
N THR A 99 20.99 -5.48 -0.66
CA THR A 99 20.55 -5.17 0.70
C THR A 99 19.51 -4.06 0.75
N HIS A 100 19.01 -3.61 -0.41
CA HIS A 100 17.89 -2.67 -0.48
C HIS A 100 16.61 -3.39 -0.05
N PHE A 101 16.37 -3.45 1.26
CA PHE A 101 15.31 -4.25 1.85
C PHE A 101 14.50 -3.47 2.90
N ILE A 102 13.17 -3.48 2.77
CA ILE A 102 12.23 -2.87 3.72
C ILE A 102 11.43 -3.97 4.39
N THR A 103 11.25 -3.86 5.69
CA THR A 103 10.30 -4.69 6.43
C THR A 103 9.09 -3.88 6.91
N PRO A 104 7.85 -4.36 6.69
CA PRO A 104 6.67 -3.74 7.28
C PRO A 104 6.43 -4.26 8.72
N TRP A 105 7.25 -5.22 9.17
CA TRP A 105 6.94 -6.03 10.33
C TRP A 105 7.79 -5.64 11.52
N ILE A 106 7.12 -5.18 12.58
CA ILE A 106 7.75 -4.81 13.86
C ILE A 106 7.29 -5.81 14.93
N PRO A 107 8.06 -6.90 15.21
CA PRO A 107 7.60 -8.00 16.04
C PRO A 107 6.99 -7.58 17.38
N GLN A 108 7.58 -6.61 18.07
CA GLN A 108 7.12 -6.15 19.39
C GLN A 108 5.71 -5.54 19.40
N TYR A 109 5.20 -5.10 18.25
CA TYR A 109 3.86 -4.52 18.12
C TYR A 109 2.83 -5.46 17.51
N ILE A 110 3.25 -6.60 16.96
CA ILE A 110 2.34 -7.54 16.30
C ILE A 110 1.91 -8.67 17.23
N ILE A 111 2.80 -9.14 18.12
CA ILE A 111 2.52 -10.34 18.92
C ILE A 111 1.42 -10.08 19.96
N ARG A 112 0.44 -10.99 20.01
CA ARG A 112 -0.64 -11.03 21.01
C ARG A 112 -0.53 -12.29 21.87
N GLY A 113 -0.97 -12.21 23.12
CA GLY A 113 -1.01 -13.36 24.03
C GLY A 113 -1.11 -12.95 25.51
N LYS A 114 -1.01 -13.92 26.42
CA LYS A 114 -0.98 -13.63 27.87
C LYS A 114 0.20 -12.70 28.20
N GLY A 115 -0.09 -11.51 28.72
CA GLY A 115 0.92 -10.49 29.03
C GLY A 115 1.52 -9.78 27.81
N LYS A 116 0.98 -9.98 26.60
CA LYS A 116 1.44 -9.33 25.36
C LYS A 116 0.27 -8.65 24.66
N GLN A 117 0.38 -7.33 24.47
CA GLN A 117 -0.64 -6.53 23.81
C GLN A 117 -0.16 -6.13 22.42
N GLN A 118 -0.89 -6.60 21.40
CA GLN A 118 -0.70 -6.15 20.02
C GLN A 118 -1.02 -4.65 19.93
N LYS A 119 -0.10 -3.88 19.35
CA LYS A 119 -0.19 -2.42 19.16
C LYS A 119 -0.35 -2.07 17.67
N VAL A 120 -1.30 -2.74 17.06
CA VAL A 120 -1.74 -2.45 15.69
C VAL A 120 -3.16 -2.97 15.51
N VAL A 121 -4.01 -2.26 14.79
CA VAL A 121 -5.37 -2.71 14.47
C VAL A 121 -5.34 -3.84 13.43
N VAL A 122 -4.70 -3.59 12.29
CA VAL A 122 -4.48 -4.57 11.22
C VAL A 122 -2.98 -4.76 11.02
N CYS A 123 -2.48 -5.96 11.34
CA CYS A 123 -1.08 -6.28 11.13
C CYS A 123 -0.73 -6.22 9.64
N PRO A 124 0.43 -5.67 9.24
CA PRO A 124 0.81 -5.60 7.84
C PRO A 124 0.73 -6.94 7.12
N CYS A 125 0.00 -7.00 6.02
CA CYS A 125 -0.19 -8.18 5.18
C CYS A 125 0.87 -8.26 4.08
N HIS A 126 1.33 -7.12 3.60
CA HIS A 126 2.29 -6.95 2.51
C HIS A 126 3.39 -5.95 2.90
N GLY A 127 4.40 -5.76 2.04
CA GLY A 127 5.39 -4.70 2.20
C GLY A 127 6.78 -5.14 2.63
N TRP A 128 7.07 -6.44 2.61
CA TRP A 128 8.47 -6.90 2.59
C TRP A 128 9.00 -6.68 1.19
N ILE A 129 9.75 -5.60 1.03
CA ILE A 129 10.19 -5.09 -0.26
C ILE A 129 11.67 -5.36 -0.42
N HIS A 130 12.06 -5.97 -1.53
CA HIS A 130 13.45 -6.10 -1.95
C HIS A 130 13.60 -5.42 -3.31
N ILE A 131 14.54 -4.50 -3.41
CA ILE A 131 14.82 -3.75 -4.63
C ILE A 131 16.13 -4.24 -5.22
N ARG A 132 16.13 -4.49 -6.53
CA ARG A 132 17.32 -4.88 -7.30
C ARG A 132 17.44 -3.98 -8.51
N ILE A 133 18.64 -3.45 -8.72
CA ILE A 133 18.95 -2.65 -9.90
C ILE A 133 20.02 -3.38 -10.71
N PHE A 134 19.73 -3.59 -11.98
CA PHE A 134 20.65 -4.20 -12.95
C PHE A 134 20.54 -3.44 -14.27
N ASP A 135 21.65 -3.03 -14.87
CA ASP A 135 21.66 -2.20 -16.09
C ASP A 135 20.73 -0.98 -16.01
N ASN A 136 20.78 -0.27 -14.87
CA ASN A 136 19.92 0.87 -14.54
C ASN A 136 18.40 0.58 -14.52
N LYS A 137 18.00 -0.69 -14.55
CA LYS A 137 16.61 -1.14 -14.47
C LYS A 137 16.27 -1.59 -13.06
N LEU A 138 15.25 -0.96 -12.46
CA LEU A 138 14.78 -1.22 -11.12
C LEU A 138 13.69 -2.30 -11.13
N THR A 139 13.96 -3.38 -10.40
CA THR A 139 12.99 -4.43 -10.09
C THR A 139 12.61 -4.35 -8.62
N LEU A 140 11.31 -4.29 -8.34
CA LEU A 140 10.77 -4.32 -6.98
C LEU A 140 10.09 -5.67 -6.75
N HIS A 141 10.60 -6.46 -5.80
CA HIS A 141 9.96 -7.66 -5.33
C HIS A 141 9.23 -7.37 -4.01
N MET A 142 7.93 -7.67 -3.95
CA MET A 142 7.12 -7.53 -2.74
C MET A 142 6.54 -8.88 -2.34
N PHE A 143 6.74 -9.25 -1.08
CA PHE A 143 6.13 -10.42 -0.47
C PHE A 143 4.91 -10.05 0.38
N GLN A 144 3.85 -10.84 0.25
CA GLN A 144 2.59 -10.71 0.98
C GLN A 144 2.27 -12.00 1.74
N ARG A 145 2.20 -11.90 3.08
CA ARG A 145 1.94 -13.07 3.96
C ARG A 145 0.49 -13.56 3.94
N SER A 146 -0.46 -12.71 3.53
CA SER A 146 -1.90 -13.00 3.55
C SER A 146 -2.59 -12.14 2.51
N ALA A 147 -3.22 -12.80 1.53
CA ALA A 147 -3.69 -12.18 0.29
C ALA A 147 -5.14 -12.58 -0.01
N ASP A 148 -6.05 -11.68 0.34
CA ASP A 148 -7.42 -11.65 -0.20
C ASP A 148 -7.33 -11.31 -1.69
N VAL A 149 -7.43 -12.33 -2.54
CA VAL A 149 -7.22 -12.24 -3.99
C VAL A 149 -8.25 -11.36 -4.71
N PRO A 150 -9.57 -11.45 -4.46
CA PRO A 150 -10.54 -10.64 -5.21
C PRO A 150 -10.56 -9.16 -4.82
N VAL A 151 -10.12 -8.79 -3.61
CA VAL A 151 -10.22 -7.40 -3.13
C VAL A 151 -8.87 -6.76 -2.84
N GLY A 152 -8.04 -7.40 -2.00
CA GLY A 152 -6.79 -6.83 -1.52
C GLY A 152 -5.70 -6.81 -2.59
N VAL A 153 -5.47 -7.96 -3.23
CA VAL A 153 -4.37 -8.13 -4.21
C VAL A 153 -4.41 -7.11 -5.35
N PRO A 154 -5.55 -6.81 -6.01
CA PRO A 154 -5.60 -5.81 -7.06
C PRO A 154 -5.15 -4.42 -6.59
N SER A 155 -5.53 -4.02 -5.38
CA SER A 155 -5.11 -2.74 -4.79
C SER A 155 -3.62 -2.75 -4.46
N ASN A 156 -3.11 -3.88 -3.95
CA ASN A 156 -1.67 -4.04 -3.68
C ASN A 156 -0.84 -4.00 -4.97
N MET A 157 -1.30 -4.60 -6.07
CA MET A 157 -0.61 -4.51 -7.36
C MET A 157 -0.45 -3.06 -7.82
N VAL A 158 -1.51 -2.24 -7.69
CA VAL A 158 -1.45 -0.82 -8.04
C VAL A 158 -0.49 -0.06 -7.13
N GLN A 159 -0.54 -0.31 -5.81
CA GLN A 159 0.35 0.31 -4.82
C GLN A 159 1.82 0.10 -5.14
N TYR A 160 2.21 -1.14 -5.33
CA TYR A 160 3.63 -1.48 -5.48
C TYR A 160 4.14 -1.24 -6.90
N ALA A 161 3.28 -1.28 -7.92
CA ALA A 161 3.62 -0.74 -9.24
C ALA A 161 3.90 0.77 -9.16
N ALA A 162 3.04 1.54 -8.49
CA ALA A 162 3.25 2.97 -8.29
C ALA A 162 4.52 3.25 -7.47
N LEU A 163 4.77 2.50 -6.39
CA LEU A 163 5.99 2.62 -5.60
C LEU A 163 7.25 2.32 -6.43
N THR A 164 7.20 1.31 -7.30
CA THR A 164 8.30 1.00 -8.23
C THR A 164 8.62 2.21 -9.10
N MET A 165 7.60 2.85 -9.67
CA MET A 165 7.77 4.05 -10.49
C MET A 165 8.32 5.24 -9.68
N MET A 166 7.83 5.46 -8.46
CA MET A 166 8.29 6.55 -7.58
C MET A 166 9.75 6.38 -7.14
N ILE A 167 10.15 5.17 -6.73
CA ILE A 167 11.53 4.87 -6.35
C ILE A 167 12.44 5.01 -7.56
N ALA A 168 12.02 4.51 -8.73
CA ALA A 168 12.81 4.64 -9.95
C ALA A 168 13.06 6.11 -10.31
N HIS A 169 12.01 6.95 -10.26
CA HIS A 169 12.12 8.39 -10.44
C HIS A 169 13.09 9.02 -9.43
N ALA A 170 12.89 8.78 -8.13
CA ALA A 170 13.71 9.37 -7.07
C ALA A 170 15.18 8.94 -7.11
N THR A 171 15.50 7.83 -7.76
CA THR A 171 16.85 7.27 -7.85
C THR A 171 17.51 7.45 -9.21
N GLY A 172 16.81 8.04 -10.19
CA GLY A 172 17.31 8.20 -11.56
C GLY A 172 17.43 6.89 -12.33
N THR A 173 16.70 5.84 -11.91
CA THR A 173 16.69 4.52 -12.55
C THR A 173 15.43 4.35 -13.42
N VAL A 174 15.40 3.29 -14.24
CA VAL A 174 14.26 2.97 -15.10
C VAL A 174 13.39 1.93 -14.40
N PRO A 175 12.08 2.18 -14.16
CA PRO A 175 11.19 1.16 -13.62
C PRO A 175 11.08 0.01 -14.63
N TYR A 176 11.25 -1.23 -14.16
CA TYR A 176 11.31 -2.40 -15.05
C TYR A 176 10.30 -3.48 -14.66
N GLU A 177 10.47 -4.13 -13.52
CA GLU A 177 9.62 -5.24 -13.10
C GLU A 177 9.11 -5.07 -11.68
N TYR A 178 7.84 -5.41 -11.49
CA TYR A 178 7.23 -5.60 -10.18
C TYR A 178 6.89 -7.08 -10.01
N VAL A 179 7.47 -7.71 -8.99
CA VAL A 179 7.25 -9.13 -8.68
C VAL A 179 6.47 -9.24 -7.37
N HIS A 180 5.32 -9.91 -7.40
CA HIS A 180 4.43 -10.09 -6.26
C HIS A 180 4.42 -11.56 -5.85
N SER A 181 4.91 -11.87 -4.66
CA SER A 181 4.88 -13.23 -4.10
C SER A 181 3.94 -13.31 -2.89
N PHE A 182 3.33 -14.49 -2.71
CA PHE A 182 2.33 -14.74 -1.69
C PHE A 182 2.74 -15.92 -0.81
N SER A 183 2.45 -15.83 0.50
CA SER A 183 2.48 -16.99 1.39
C SER A 183 1.15 -17.72 1.42
N ASP A 184 0.06 -16.97 1.59
CA ASP A 184 -1.31 -17.47 1.72
C ASP A 184 -2.20 -16.62 0.81
N ALA A 185 -2.53 -17.18 -0.35
CA ALA A 185 -3.48 -16.60 -1.30
C ALA A 185 -4.82 -17.32 -1.15
N HIS A 186 -5.87 -16.56 -0.86
CA HIS A 186 -7.18 -17.10 -0.51
C HIS A 186 -8.34 -16.25 -1.04
N ILE A 187 -9.51 -16.87 -1.00
CA ILE A 187 -10.82 -16.25 -1.20
C ILE A 187 -11.68 -16.56 0.02
N PHE A 188 -12.48 -15.62 0.48
CA PHE A 188 -13.48 -15.90 1.51
C PHE A 188 -14.70 -16.61 0.90
N VAL A 189 -15.39 -17.42 1.72
CA VAL A 189 -16.55 -18.22 1.26
C VAL A 189 -17.67 -17.33 0.71
N ASP A 190 -17.89 -16.17 1.32
CA ASP A 190 -18.89 -15.19 0.91
C ASP A 190 -18.45 -14.35 -0.32
N GLN A 191 -17.21 -14.48 -0.78
CA GLN A 191 -16.71 -13.89 -2.01
C GLN A 191 -16.87 -14.81 -3.23
N ILE A 192 -17.18 -16.11 -3.05
CA ILE A 192 -17.30 -17.09 -4.14
C ILE A 192 -18.21 -16.60 -5.29
N PRO A 193 -19.44 -16.08 -5.04
CA PRO A 193 -20.29 -15.62 -6.13
C PRO A 193 -19.69 -14.45 -6.94
N ALA A 194 -18.94 -13.57 -6.28
CA ALA A 194 -18.23 -12.48 -6.95
C ALA A 194 -17.07 -13.00 -7.81
N VAL A 195 -16.32 -13.98 -7.28
CA VAL A 195 -15.21 -14.63 -7.99
C VAL A 195 -15.71 -15.38 -9.23
N GLU A 196 -16.81 -16.13 -9.13
CA GLU A 196 -17.43 -16.80 -10.28
C GLU A 196 -17.83 -15.80 -11.37
N THR A 197 -18.38 -14.65 -10.99
CA THR A 197 -18.70 -13.56 -11.91
C THR A 197 -17.45 -12.96 -12.56
N MET A 198 -16.33 -12.85 -11.85
CA MET A 198 -15.05 -12.40 -12.41
C MET A 198 -14.50 -13.41 -13.42
N LEU A 199 -14.53 -14.71 -13.08
CA LEU A 199 -13.99 -15.79 -13.91
C LEU A 199 -14.81 -16.02 -15.19
N ALA A 200 -16.10 -15.68 -15.19
CA ALA A 200 -16.95 -15.74 -16.37
C ALA A 200 -16.70 -14.60 -17.39
N ARG A 201 -15.82 -13.64 -17.09
CA ARG A 201 -15.53 -12.49 -17.97
C ARG A 201 -14.26 -12.73 -18.77
N GLU A 202 -14.35 -12.52 -20.08
CA GLU A 202 -13.16 -12.52 -20.94
C GLU A 202 -12.17 -11.41 -20.54
N PRO A 203 -10.87 -11.71 -20.41
CA PRO A 203 -9.85 -10.71 -20.14
C PRO A 203 -9.84 -9.59 -21.19
N LYS A 204 -9.67 -8.35 -20.75
CA LYS A 204 -9.47 -7.18 -21.62
C LYS A 204 -7.99 -6.76 -21.61
N PRO A 205 -7.54 -5.98 -22.60
CA PRO A 205 -6.18 -5.41 -22.59
C PRO A 205 -5.88 -4.67 -21.28
N LEU A 206 -4.62 -4.75 -20.84
CA LEU A 206 -4.15 -4.03 -19.67
C LEU A 206 -4.12 -2.53 -19.92
N ALA A 207 -4.37 -1.75 -18.87
CA ALA A 207 -4.19 -0.31 -18.89
C ALA A 207 -2.71 0.08 -18.82
N THR A 208 -2.41 1.32 -19.19
CA THR A 208 -1.08 1.90 -19.07
C THR A 208 -1.07 2.96 -17.97
N MET A 209 -0.15 2.83 -17.00
CA MET A 209 0.05 3.83 -15.95
C MET A 209 1.30 4.65 -16.23
N LYS A 210 1.21 5.98 -16.10
CA LYS A 210 2.31 6.93 -16.29
C LYS A 210 2.43 7.87 -15.11
N LEU A 211 3.67 8.25 -14.77
CA LEU A 211 3.95 9.39 -13.93
C LEU A 211 3.83 10.67 -14.79
N LYS A 212 2.93 11.57 -14.39
CA LYS A 212 2.65 12.83 -15.08
C LYS A 212 3.58 13.96 -14.60
N ASN A 213 3.93 13.95 -13.31
CA ASN A 213 4.71 14.98 -12.66
C ASN A 213 6.01 14.41 -12.09
N THR A 214 7.00 15.27 -11.94
CA THR A 214 8.30 14.97 -11.35
C THR A 214 8.46 15.74 -10.04
N HIS A 215 9.05 15.11 -9.04
CA HIS A 215 9.37 15.74 -7.76
C HIS A 215 10.82 15.46 -7.35
N ASP A 216 11.37 16.30 -6.49
CA ASP A 216 12.73 16.12 -5.93
C ASP A 216 12.74 15.05 -4.83
N SER A 217 11.65 14.99 -4.05
CA SER A 217 11.46 14.03 -2.97
C SER A 217 10.39 12.99 -3.33
N ILE A 218 10.64 11.73 -2.96
CA ILE A 218 9.65 10.65 -3.08
C ILE A 218 8.40 10.92 -2.24
N PHE A 219 8.52 11.72 -1.18
CA PHE A 219 7.43 12.02 -0.25
C PHE A 219 6.41 13.03 -0.79
N ASP A 220 6.75 13.74 -1.87
CA ASP A 220 5.89 14.76 -2.48
C ASP A 220 4.84 14.17 -3.43
N PHE A 221 5.02 12.91 -3.86
CA PHE A 221 4.08 12.25 -4.75
C PHE A 221 2.68 12.11 -4.12
N ARG A 222 1.67 12.30 -4.94
CA ARG A 222 0.25 12.09 -4.64
C ARG A 222 -0.39 11.27 -5.75
N HIS A 223 -1.58 10.73 -5.50
CA HIS A 223 -2.33 9.98 -6.51
C HIS A 223 -2.64 10.80 -7.78
N SER A 224 -2.62 12.14 -7.70
CA SER A 224 -2.82 13.06 -8.83
C SER A 224 -1.64 13.14 -9.79
N ASP A 225 -0.47 12.65 -9.37
CA ASP A 225 0.74 12.61 -10.20
C ASP A 225 0.77 11.40 -11.14
N PHE A 226 -0.28 10.56 -11.10
CA PHE A 226 -0.42 9.37 -11.91
C PHE A 226 -1.56 9.53 -12.89
N GLU A 227 -1.31 9.09 -14.11
CA GLU A 227 -2.30 9.01 -15.17
C GLU A 227 -2.48 7.54 -15.58
N LEU A 228 -3.74 7.13 -15.72
CA LEU A 228 -4.10 5.79 -16.18
C LEU A 228 -4.82 5.94 -17.53
N SER A 229 -4.17 5.47 -18.61
CA SER A 229 -4.75 5.43 -19.96
C SER A 229 -5.18 4.01 -20.33
N ASP A 230 -5.97 3.89 -21.38
CA ASP A 230 -6.41 2.60 -21.95
C ASP A 230 -7.20 1.72 -20.96
N TYR A 231 -7.71 2.33 -19.89
CA TYR A 231 -8.47 1.65 -18.84
C TYR A 231 -9.93 1.47 -19.25
N ASN A 232 -10.22 0.34 -19.91
CA ASN A 232 -11.56 -0.08 -20.30
C ASN A 232 -11.97 -1.36 -19.53
N PRO A 233 -12.20 -1.32 -18.21
CA PRO A 233 -12.53 -2.51 -17.43
C PRO A 233 -13.94 -3.03 -17.75
N HIS A 234 -14.28 -4.21 -17.22
CA HIS A 234 -15.67 -4.63 -17.10
C HIS A 234 -16.41 -3.80 -16.03
N PRO A 235 -17.75 -3.77 -16.02
CA PRO A 235 -18.51 -3.13 -14.94
C PRO A 235 -18.08 -3.62 -13.56
N GLY A 236 -17.88 -2.70 -12.62
CA GLY A 236 -17.43 -3.01 -11.27
C GLY A 236 -18.41 -3.91 -10.52
N ILE A 237 -17.87 -4.86 -9.74
CA ILE A 237 -18.64 -5.68 -8.82
C ILE A 237 -18.70 -4.93 -7.49
N LYS A 238 -19.91 -4.59 -7.03
CA LYS A 238 -20.11 -3.79 -5.82
C LYS A 238 -20.22 -4.70 -4.59
N ALA A 239 -19.80 -4.17 -3.44
CA ALA A 239 -20.01 -4.78 -2.13
C ALA A 239 -19.47 -6.22 -2.01
N ILE A 240 -18.31 -6.50 -2.61
CA ILE A 240 -17.58 -7.73 -2.30
C ILE A 240 -17.25 -7.70 -0.80
N PRO A 241 -17.64 -8.73 -0.02
CA PRO A 241 -17.37 -8.77 1.42
C PRO A 241 -15.87 -8.66 1.72
N VAL A 242 -15.54 -8.03 2.84
CA VAL A 242 -14.18 -7.92 3.37
C VAL A 242 -14.18 -8.33 4.84
N ALA A 243 -13.12 -9.00 5.28
CA ALA A 243 -12.95 -9.34 6.69
C ALA A 243 -12.66 -8.06 7.51
N ILE A 244 -13.52 -7.81 8.50
CA ILE A 244 -13.53 -6.59 9.34
C ILE A 244 -13.11 -6.96 10.76
#